data_AF-A0A534W249-F1
#
_entry.id   AF-A0A534W249-F1
#
_cell.length_a   1.000
_cell.length_b   1.000
_cell.length_c   1.000
_cell.angle_alpha   90.00
_cell.angle_beta   90.00
_cell.angle_gamma   90.00
#
_symmetry.space_group_name_H-M   'P 1'
#
loop_
_entity.id
_entity.type
_entity.pdbx_description
1 polymer ?
#
loop_
_entity_poly.entity_id
_entity_poly.type
_entity_poly.pdbx_seq_one_letter_code
_entity_poly.pdbx_strand_id
1 'polypeptide(L)'
;MLAAILVWLQGRFDQSDVKKGIALALAHRPAGRDGKSVFDALVGFGRGDPRCDGKVVSSLLGDVDVRCVLPGEQGAGYEFRVLLDGKRPPRPANPPAQLLFDQLQR
;
A
#
# COMPACT_ATOMS: atom_id res chain seq x y z
N MET A 1 -16.38 24.33 -18.47
CA MET A 1 -17.07 23.66 -17.33
C MET A 1 -16.87 22.16 -17.32
N LEU A 2 -17.10 21.43 -18.42
CA LEU A 2 -16.97 19.96 -18.46
C LEU A 2 -15.57 19.45 -18.04
N ALA A 3 -14.50 20.08 -18.53
CA ALA A 3 -13.13 19.70 -18.15
C ALA A 3 -12.86 19.81 -16.64
N ALA A 4 -13.40 20.82 -15.96
CA ALA A 4 -13.23 20.99 -14.52
C ALA A 4 -13.98 19.91 -13.72
N ILE A 5 -15.18 19.51 -14.18
CA ILE A 5 -15.97 18.42 -13.58
C ILE A 5 -15.25 17.08 -13.76
N LEU A 6 -14.66 16.84 -14.94
CA LEU A 6 -13.89 15.63 -15.22
C LEU A 6 -12.63 15.52 -14.36
N VAL A 7 -11.88 16.62 -14.21
CA VAL A 7 -10.70 16.67 -13.31
C VAL A 7 -11.11 16.43 -11.86
N TRP A 8 -12.21 17.01 -11.41
CA TRP A 8 -12.73 16.80 -10.07
C TRP A 8 -13.17 15.35 -9.82
N LEU A 9 -13.87 14.73 -10.77
CA LEU A 9 -14.26 13.32 -10.71
C LEU A 9 -13.03 12.41 -10.70
N GLN A 10 -12.05 12.66 -11.56
CA GLN A 10 -10.79 11.89 -11.58
C GLN A 10 -10.07 11.96 -10.24
N GLY A 11 -9.97 13.15 -9.63
CA GLY A 11 -9.35 13.28 -8.30
C GLY A 11 -10.07 12.49 -7.20
N ARG A 12 -11.40 12.33 -7.29
CA ARG A 12 -12.18 11.52 -6.35
C ARG A 12 -11.97 10.02 -6.58
N PHE A 13 -11.87 9.58 -7.84
CA PHE A 13 -11.55 8.20 -8.17
C PHE A 13 -10.14 7.84 -7.69
N ASP A 14 -9.15 8.68 -7.97
CA ASP A 14 -7.77 8.45 -7.53
C ASP A 14 -7.67 8.35 -6.01
N GLN A 15 -8.37 9.19 -5.24
CA GLN A 15 -8.41 9.08 -3.79
C GLN A 15 -9.05 7.77 -3.29
N SER A 16 -10.11 7.31 -3.97
CA SER A 16 -10.77 6.05 -3.64
C SER A 16 -9.85 4.86 -3.92
N ASP A 17 -9.20 4.87 -5.08
CA ASP A 17 -8.27 3.84 -5.52
C ASP A 17 -7.03 3.76 -4.61
N VAL A 18 -6.49 4.92 -4.21
CA VAL A 18 -5.39 4.98 -3.22
C VAL A 18 -5.81 4.37 -1.89
N LYS A 19 -6.99 4.74 -1.34
CA LYS A 19 -7.48 4.16 -0.08
C LYS A 19 -7.65 2.65 -0.17
N LYS A 20 -8.17 2.15 -1.29
CA LYS A 20 -8.32 0.72 -1.55
C LYS A 20 -6.95 0.03 -1.64
N GLY A 21 -5.98 0.65 -2.33
CA GLY A 21 -4.62 0.16 -2.44
C GLY A 21 -3.93 0.02 -1.08
N ILE A 22 -4.00 1.07 -0.25
CA ILE A 22 -3.46 1.05 1.12
C ILE A 22 -4.10 -0.07 1.95
N ALA A 23 -5.42 -0.19 1.92
CA ALA A 23 -6.13 -1.23 2.66
C ALA A 23 -5.71 -2.63 2.22
N LEU A 24 -5.55 -2.86 0.91
CA LEU A 24 -5.10 -4.15 0.36
C LEU A 24 -3.65 -4.46 0.73
N ALA A 25 -2.74 -3.47 0.68
CA ALA A 25 -1.35 -3.64 1.10
C ALA A 25 -1.25 -4.03 2.58
N LEU A 26 -1.92 -3.27 3.45
CA LEU A 26 -1.85 -3.45 4.90
C LEU A 26 -2.53 -4.74 5.37
N ALA A 27 -3.65 -5.14 4.74
CA ALA A 27 -4.36 -6.37 5.09
C ALA A 27 -3.70 -7.64 4.54
N HIS A 28 -2.72 -7.50 3.63
CA HIS A 28 -2.06 -8.64 3.04
C HIS A 28 -1.27 -9.43 4.09
N ARG A 29 -1.38 -10.76 4.03
CA ARG A 29 -0.67 -11.70 4.91
C ARG A 29 0.24 -12.59 4.07
N PRO A 30 1.55 -12.31 4.01
CA PRO A 30 2.47 -13.07 3.17
C PRO A 30 2.52 -14.57 3.48
N ALA A 31 2.36 -14.97 4.75
CA ALA A 31 2.27 -16.39 5.17
C ALA A 31 0.86 -17.01 5.05
N GLY A 32 -0.12 -16.32 4.46
CA GLY A 32 -1.49 -16.84 4.33
C GLY A 32 -2.41 -16.47 5.50
N ARG A 33 -3.55 -17.15 5.61
CA ARG A 33 -4.71 -16.71 6.42
C ARG A 33 -4.41 -16.48 7.90
N ASP A 34 -3.56 -17.32 8.48
CA ASP A 34 -3.22 -17.28 9.91
C ASP A 34 -1.90 -16.53 10.18
N GLY A 35 -1.26 -16.00 9.13
CA GLY A 35 -0.04 -15.21 9.24
C GLY A 35 -0.27 -13.77 9.70
N LYS A 36 0.80 -13.11 10.14
CA LYS A 36 0.76 -11.67 10.43
C LYS A 36 0.52 -10.87 9.15
N SER A 37 -0.31 -9.83 9.26
CA SER A 37 -0.45 -8.90 8.15
C SER A 37 0.74 -7.95 8.06
N VAL A 38 0.91 -7.30 6.91
CA VAL A 38 1.89 -6.22 6.73
C VAL A 38 1.67 -5.13 7.78
N PHE A 39 0.42 -4.78 8.09
CA PHE A 39 0.11 -3.84 9.16
C PHE A 39 0.61 -4.30 10.53
N ASP A 40 0.25 -5.52 10.94
CA ASP A 40 0.65 -6.07 12.25
C ASP A 40 2.18 -6.10 12.41
N ALA A 41 2.88 -6.38 11.31
CA ALA A 41 4.33 -6.40 11.27
C ALA A 41 4.91 -4.99 11.43
N LEU A 42 4.41 -4.02 10.67
CA LEU A 42 4.86 -2.63 10.74
C LEU A 42 4.60 -2.01 12.12
N VAL A 43 3.44 -2.26 12.73
CA VAL A 43 3.13 -1.85 14.12
C VAL A 43 4.01 -2.60 15.14
N GLY A 44 4.44 -3.82 14.83
CA GLY A 44 5.43 -4.52 15.65
C GLY A 44 6.80 -3.86 15.62
N PHE A 45 7.19 -3.26 14.47
CA PHE A 45 8.47 -2.59 14.28
C PHE A 45 8.49 -1.15 14.78
N GLY A 46 7.49 -0.36 14.40
CA GLY A 46 7.32 1.03 14.86
C GLY A 46 6.44 1.04 16.09
N ARG A 47 6.80 1.78 17.14
CA ARG A 47 5.99 1.89 18.38
C ARG A 47 4.68 2.69 18.17
N GLY A 48 3.89 2.35 17.16
CA GLY A 48 2.65 3.01 16.76
C GLY A 48 2.27 2.74 15.31
N ASP A 49 1.15 3.33 14.88
CA ASP A 49 0.57 3.07 13.56
C ASP A 49 1.46 3.62 12.43
N PRO A 50 1.73 2.82 11.37
CA PRO A 50 2.44 3.31 10.20
C PRO A 50 1.61 4.39 9.49
N ARG A 51 2.28 5.46 9.07
CA ARG A 51 1.68 6.48 8.21
C ARG A 51 1.83 6.03 6.77
N CYS A 52 0.73 5.64 6.14
CA CYS A 52 0.72 5.20 4.75
C CYS A 52 0.10 6.25 3.82
N ASP A 53 0.78 6.50 2.71
CA ASP A 53 0.31 7.27 1.56
C ASP A 53 0.32 6.40 0.31
N GLY A 54 -0.30 6.89 -0.76
CA GLY A 54 -0.30 6.16 -2.02
C GLY A 54 -0.56 7.04 -3.22
N LYS A 55 -0.20 6.50 -4.38
CA LYS A 55 -0.27 7.19 -5.67
C LYS A 55 -0.76 6.23 -6.73
N VAL A 56 -1.76 6.66 -7.51
CA VAL A 56 -2.18 5.92 -8.70
C VAL A 56 -1.08 6.02 -9.75
N VAL A 57 -0.53 4.86 -10.15
CA VAL A 57 0.45 4.74 -11.23
C VAL A 57 -0.26 4.53 -12.57
N SER A 58 -1.35 3.75 -12.57
CA SER A 58 -2.20 3.54 -13.73
C SER A 58 -3.65 3.30 -13.33
N SER A 59 -4.53 4.27 -13.60
CA SER A 59 -5.96 4.14 -13.33
C SER A 59 -6.61 3.05 -14.21
N LEU A 60 -6.08 2.82 -15.43
CA LEU A 60 -6.60 1.78 -16.33
C LEU A 60 -6.35 0.37 -15.78
N LEU A 61 -5.18 0.14 -15.18
CA LEU A 61 -4.80 -1.16 -14.63
C LEU A 61 -5.18 -1.30 -13.15
N GLY A 62 -5.63 -0.21 -12.51
CA GLY A 62 -5.77 -0.13 -11.06
C GLY A 62 -4.44 -0.39 -10.36
N ASP A 63 -3.33 0.14 -10.90
CA ASP A 63 -2.00 0.02 -10.31
C ASP A 63 -1.76 1.20 -9.36
N VAL A 64 -1.58 0.89 -8.08
CA VAL A 64 -1.39 1.85 -6.99
C VAL A 64 -0.08 1.54 -6.29
N ASP A 65 0.77 2.55 -6.21
CA ASP A 65 1.95 2.53 -5.36
C ASP A 65 1.54 2.96 -3.94
N VAL A 66 1.93 2.19 -2.94
CA VAL A 66 1.63 2.43 -1.53
C VAL A 66 2.94 2.53 -0.78
N ARG A 67 3.13 3.63 -0.06
CA ARG A 67 4.29 3.84 0.80
C ARG A 67 3.84 3.94 2.24
N CYS A 68 4.50 3.22 3.14
CA CYS A 68 4.24 3.26 4.58
C CYS A 68 5.50 3.67 5.33
N VAL A 69 5.40 4.61 6.26
CA VAL A 69 6.52 5.09 7.08
C VAL A 69 6.20 4.88 8.55
N LEU A 70 7.16 4.33 9.30
CA LEU A 70 7.00 4.11 10.73
C LEU A 70 7.12 5.42 11.54
N PRO A 71 6.45 5.52 12.69
CA PRO A 71 6.62 6.66 13.59
C PRO A 71 8.09 6.81 14.01
N GLY A 72 8.65 8.02 13.83
CA GLY A 72 10.03 8.34 14.22
C GLY A 72 11.10 8.02 13.15
N GLU A 73 10.74 7.35 12.05
CA GLU A 73 11.67 7.16 10.93
C GLU A 73 11.58 8.32 9.92
N GLN A 74 12.74 8.83 9.50
CA GLN A 74 12.87 9.80 8.40
C GLN A 74 13.38 9.17 7.09
N GLY A 75 13.50 7.83 7.06
CA GLY A 75 14.08 7.08 5.95
C GLY A 75 13.13 6.82 4.77
N ALA A 76 13.64 6.05 3.79
CA ALA A 76 12.82 5.45 2.75
C ALA A 76 11.84 4.47 3.42
N GLY A 77 10.53 4.68 3.22
CA GLY A 77 9.49 3.86 3.84
C GLY A 77 9.44 2.46 3.23
N TYR A 78 8.39 1.72 3.57
CA TYR A 78 8.06 0.44 2.98
C TYR A 78 7.15 0.67 1.77
N GLU A 79 7.61 0.32 0.58
CA GLU A 79 6.88 0.56 -0.67
C GLU A 79 6.29 -0.74 -1.23
N PHE A 80 5.04 -0.67 -1.67
CA PHE A 80 4.29 -1.80 -2.19
C PHE A 80 3.54 -1.40 -3.46
N ARG A 81 3.68 -2.20 -4.51
CA ARG A 81 2.87 -2.10 -5.71
C ARG A 81 1.62 -2.97 -5.57
N VAL A 82 0.46 -2.35 -5.65
CA VAL A 82 -0.86 -2.98 -5.43
C VAL A 82 -1.70 -2.88 -6.68
N LEU A 83 -2.27 -4.02 -7.09
CA LEU A 83 -3.22 -4.07 -8.19
C LEU A 83 -4.63 -4.23 -7.63
N LEU A 84 -5.49 -3.27 -7.92
CA LEU A 84 -6.85 -3.18 -7.37
C LEU A 84 -7.82 -4.22 -7.95
N ASP A 85 -7.36 -5.00 -8.94
CA ASP A 85 -8.08 -6.13 -9.53
C ASP A 85 -8.29 -7.29 -8.53
N GLY A 86 -7.56 -7.30 -7.41
CA GLY A 86 -7.64 -8.31 -6.36
C GLY A 86 -7.17 -9.71 -6.79
N LYS A 87 -6.68 -9.86 -8.02
CA LYS A 87 -6.20 -11.13 -8.56
C LYS A 87 -4.76 -11.42 -8.17
N ARG A 88 -4.00 -10.36 -7.90
CA ARG A 88 -2.57 -10.44 -7.59
C ARG A 88 -2.31 -9.88 -6.20
N PRO A 89 -1.46 -10.55 -5.40
CA PRO A 89 -1.08 -10.01 -4.10
C PRO A 89 -0.28 -8.71 -4.28
N PRO A 90 -0.33 -7.80 -3.29
CA PRO A 90 0.62 -6.70 -3.17
C PRO A 90 2.05 -7.20 -3.29
N ARG A 91 2.89 -6.47 -4.02
CA ARG A 91 4.31 -6.81 -4.20
C ARG A 91 5.20 -5.75 -3.56
N PRO A 92 6.26 -6.12 -2.84
CA PRO A 92 7.25 -5.16 -2.38
C PRO A 92 7.90 -4.45 -3.59
N ALA A 93 8.08 -3.13 -3.48
CA ALA A 93 8.64 -2.29 -4.53
C ALA A 93 10.03 -1.74 -4.16
N ASN A 94 10.48 -1.94 -2.91
CA ASN A 94 11.81 -1.52 -2.45
C ASN A 94 12.44 -2.54 -1.48
N PRO A 95 13.75 -2.44 -1.19
CA PRO A 95 14.44 -3.40 -0.33
C PRO A 95 13.87 -3.55 1.09
N PRO A 96 13.50 -2.46 1.82
CA PRO A 96 12.85 -2.58 3.13
C PRO A 96 11.54 -3.39 3.09
N ALA A 97 10.70 -3.15 2.09
CA ALA A 97 9.46 -3.92 1.91
C ALA A 97 9.72 -5.38 1.54
N GLN A 98 10.76 -5.67 0.75
CA GLN A 98 11.13 -7.04 0.42
C GLN A 98 11.56 -7.81 1.68
N LEU A 99 12.43 -7.21 2.51
CA LEU A 99 12.88 -7.80 3.76
C LEU A 99 11.70 -8.07 4.71
N LEU A 100 10.74 -7.15 4.79
CA LEU A 100 9.51 -7.34 5.56
C LEU A 100 8.73 -8.57 5.07
N PHE A 101 8.53 -8.71 3.76
CA PHE A 101 7.81 -9.84 3.18
C PHE A 101 8.53 -11.16 3.47
N ASP A 102 9.85 -11.21 3.28
CA ASP A 102 10.65 -12.41 3.52
C ASP A 102 10.62 -12.84 4.99
N GLN A 103 10.52 -11.88 5.93
CA GLN A 103 10.34 -12.16 7.35
C GLN A 103 8.95 -12.68 7.68
N LEU A 104 7.92 -12.18 7.00
CA LEU A 104 6.53 -12.59 7.23
C LEU A 104 6.15 -13.92 6.60
N GLN A 105 6.98 -14.45 5.70
CA GLN A 105 6.79 -15.77 5.06
C GLN A 105 7.42 -16.93 5.84
N ARG A 106 8.22 -16.64 6.86
CA ARG A 106 8.84 -17.64 7.75
C ARG A 106 7.89 -17.99 8.89
#